data_AF-A0A7C7UPN5-F1
#
_entry.id   AF-A0A7C7UPN5-F1
#
_cell.length_a   1.000
_cell.length_b   1.000
_cell.length_c   1.000
_cell.angle_alpha   90.00
_cell.angle_beta   90.00
_cell.angle_gamma   90.00
#
_symmetry.space_group_name_H-M   'P 1'
#
loop_
_entity.id
_entity.type
_entity.pdbx_description
1 polymer ?
#
loop_
_entity_poly.entity_id
_entity_poly.type
_entity_poly.pdbx_seq_one_letter_code
_entity_poly.pdbx_strand_id
1 'polypeptide(L)'
;MKREKSNVKREASDVRQKFTEIFGEEPVAVVRAPGRVNLIGEHTDYNDGYVLPVAIDRSVWVAAASRQDRQVVIHALDFGESV
;
A
#
# COMPACT_ATOMS: atom_id res chain seq x y z
N MET A 1 -2.18 -25.50 -4.47
CA MET A 1 -3.07 -24.58 -3.72
C MET A 1 -3.18 -23.29 -4.52
N LYS A 2 -4.26 -23.10 -5.29
CA LYS A 2 -4.43 -21.92 -6.15
C LYS A 2 -4.76 -20.73 -5.24
N ARG A 3 -3.81 -19.81 -5.04
CA ARG A 3 -4.09 -18.52 -4.38
C ARG A 3 -4.96 -17.71 -5.34
N GLU A 4 -6.25 -17.64 -5.04
CA GLU A 4 -7.19 -16.78 -5.74
C GLU A 4 -6.79 -15.34 -5.41
N LYS A 5 -6.10 -14.68 -6.35
CA LYS A 5 -5.74 -13.26 -6.20
C LYS A 5 -7.04 -12.48 -6.22
N SER A 6 -7.56 -12.15 -5.05
CA SER A 6 -8.76 -11.33 -4.90
C SER A 6 -8.49 -10.00 -5.63
N ASN A 7 -9.16 -9.79 -6.75
CA ASN A 7 -9.01 -8.60 -7.58
C ASN A 7 -9.80 -7.41 -6.98
N VAL A 8 -9.75 -7.27 -5.67
CA VAL A 8 -10.56 -6.34 -4.90
C VAL A 8 -9.87 -4.99 -4.93
N LYS A 9 -10.43 -4.04 -5.68
CA LYS A 9 -10.08 -2.63 -5.51
C LYS A 9 -10.53 -2.22 -4.11
N ARG A 10 -9.56 -1.84 -3.28
CA ARG A 10 -9.84 -1.28 -1.94
C ARG A 10 -10.04 0.21 -2.05
N GLU A 11 -10.99 0.71 -1.29
CA GLU A 11 -11.20 2.13 -1.07
C GLU A 11 -10.65 2.55 0.30
N ALA A 12 -10.53 3.86 0.52
CA ALA A 12 -10.02 4.41 1.79
C ALA A 12 -10.84 3.95 3.01
N SER A 13 -12.16 3.80 2.85
CA SER A 13 -13.07 3.34 3.89
C SER A 13 -12.78 1.92 4.35
N ASP A 14 -12.49 1.01 3.40
CA ASP A 14 -12.25 -0.40 3.70
C ASP A 14 -10.99 -0.57 4.56
N VAL A 15 -9.93 0.16 4.19
CA VAL A 15 -8.64 0.10 4.87
C VAL A 15 -8.72 0.76 6.24
N ARG A 16 -9.46 1.86 6.37
CA ARG A 16 -9.76 2.47 7.68
C ARG A 16 -10.48 1.50 8.59
N GLN A 17 -11.57 0.89 8.12
CA GLN A 17 -12.36 -0.06 8.90
C GLN A 17 -11.50 -1.25 9.33
N LYS A 18 -10.72 -1.84 8.41
CA LYS A 18 -9.84 -2.97 8.74
C LYS A 18 -8.76 -2.60 9.75
N PHE A 19 -8.21 -1.40 9.69
CA PHE A 19 -7.26 -0.92 10.70
C PHE A 19 -7.90 -0.90 12.09
N THR A 20 -9.08 -0.29 12.23
CA THR A 20 -9.80 -0.24 13.51
C THR A 20 -10.15 -1.63 14.03
N GLU A 21 -10.57 -2.56 13.15
CA GLU A 21 -10.86 -3.96 13.53
C GLU A 21 -9.62 -4.71 14.06
N ILE A 22 -8.44 -4.47 13.47
CA ILE A 22 -7.21 -5.20 13.81
C ILE A 22 -6.48 -4.59 15.01
N PHE A 23 -6.40 -3.26 15.08
CA PHE A 23 -5.60 -2.54 16.07
C PHE A 23 -6.41 -1.91 17.19
N GLY A 24 -7.75 -1.86 17.06
CA GLY A 24 -8.64 -1.34 18.10
C GLY A 24 -8.64 0.18 18.26
N GLU A 25 -8.02 0.91 17.34
CA GLU A 25 -7.96 2.37 17.34
C GLU A 25 -8.20 2.94 15.93
N GLU A 26 -8.67 4.18 15.85
CA GLU A 26 -8.86 4.86 14.56
C GLU A 26 -7.51 5.30 13.96
N PRO A 27 -7.28 5.10 12.65
CA PRO A 27 -6.07 5.58 12.02
C PRO A 27 -6.08 7.11 11.91
N VAL A 28 -4.93 7.73 12.20
CA VAL A 28 -4.72 9.18 12.04
C VAL A 28 -4.61 9.58 10.56
N ALA A 29 -4.17 8.65 9.71
CA ALA A 29 -4.06 8.85 8.28
C ALA A 29 -4.38 7.58 7.49
N VAL A 30 -4.99 7.78 6.33
CA VAL A 30 -5.14 6.75 5.29
C VAL A 30 -4.53 7.33 4.02
N VAL A 31 -3.52 6.66 3.47
CA VAL A 31 -2.77 7.11 2.30
C VAL A 31 -2.82 6.07 1.20
N ARG A 32 -2.73 6.54 -0.05
CA ARG A 32 -2.72 5.72 -1.26
C ARG A 32 -1.50 6.05 -2.08
N ALA A 33 -0.76 5.03 -2.51
CA ALA A 33 0.32 5.16 -3.47
C ALA A 33 0.01 4.29 -4.71
N PRO A 34 -0.15 4.87 -5.91
CA PRO A 34 -0.31 4.08 -7.12
C PRO A 34 1.00 3.41 -7.51
N GLY A 35 0.91 2.21 -8.08
CA GLY A 35 2.00 1.66 -8.85
C GLY A 35 2.25 2.50 -10.11
N ARG A 36 3.36 2.24 -10.80
CA ARG A 36 3.66 2.85 -12.08
C ARG A 36 4.11 1.82 -13.10
N VAL A 37 4.02 2.19 -14.36
CA VAL A 37 4.75 1.56 -15.47
C VAL A 37 5.57 2.64 -16.17
N ASN A 38 6.75 2.29 -16.69
CA ASN A 38 7.50 3.20 -17.55
C ASN A 38 7.03 2.98 -18.98
N LEU A 39 6.70 4.07 -19.69
CA LEU A 39 6.38 4.00 -21.11
C LEU A 39 7.66 3.93 -21.96
N ILE A 40 8.69 4.64 -21.53
CA ILE A 40 10.04 4.66 -22.12
C ILE A 40 11.07 5.12 -21.07
N GLY A 41 12.35 4.85 -21.33
CA GLY A 41 13.46 5.23 -20.46
C GLY A 41 13.87 4.12 -19.48
N GLU A 42 13.48 2.87 -19.73
CA GLU A 42 13.95 1.75 -18.92
C GLU A 42 15.47 1.67 -18.92
N HIS A 43 16.06 1.39 -17.76
CA HIS A 43 17.51 1.31 -17.54
C HIS A 43 18.30 2.62 -17.74
N THR A 44 17.62 3.77 -17.80
CA THR A 44 18.28 5.08 -17.91
C THR A 44 18.25 5.88 -16.63
N ASP A 45 17.32 5.58 -15.72
CA ASP A 45 17.13 6.28 -14.44
C ASP A 45 18.37 6.24 -13.54
N TYR A 46 19.06 5.09 -13.47
CA TYR A 46 20.29 4.97 -12.70
C TYR A 46 21.53 5.60 -13.38
N ASN A 47 21.38 6.11 -14.61
CA ASN A 47 22.43 6.77 -15.37
C ASN A 47 22.15 8.29 -15.53
N ASP A 48 21.35 8.88 -14.65
CA ASP A 48 20.90 10.28 -14.74
C ASP A 48 20.17 10.62 -16.07
N GLY A 49 19.57 9.61 -16.70
CA GLY A 49 18.76 9.75 -17.91
C GLY A 49 17.31 10.14 -17.63
N TYR A 50 16.58 10.48 -18.70
CA TYR A 50 15.16 10.82 -18.61
C TYR A 50 14.28 9.58 -18.66
N VAL A 51 13.20 9.58 -17.86
CA VAL A 51 12.17 8.54 -17.85
C VAL A 51 10.78 9.13 -18.02
N LEU A 52 9.87 8.35 -18.61
CA LEU A 52 8.46 8.72 -18.74
C LEU A 52 7.55 7.68 -18.05
N PRO A 53 7.41 7.73 -16.73
CA PRO A 53 6.50 6.87 -15.99
C PRO A 53 5.07 7.38 -16.05
N VAL A 54 4.11 6.45 -15.93
CA VAL A 54 2.69 6.76 -15.70
C VAL A 54 2.17 5.92 -14.55
N ALA A 55 1.34 6.53 -13.70
CA ALA A 55 0.64 5.83 -12.63
C ALA A 55 -0.40 4.87 -13.22
N ILE A 56 -0.54 3.69 -12.63
CA ILE A 56 -1.56 2.70 -13.02
C ILE A 56 -2.71 2.66 -12.02
N ASP A 57 -3.80 1.97 -12.38
CA ASP A 57 -5.00 1.83 -11.56
C ASP A 57 -4.87 0.80 -10.41
N ARG A 58 -3.64 0.37 -10.11
CA ARG A 58 -3.29 -0.52 -8.99
C ARG A 58 -2.54 0.29 -7.94
N SER A 59 -2.87 0.11 -6.66
CA SER A 59 -2.32 0.93 -5.60
C SER A 59 -2.13 0.14 -4.31
N VAL A 60 -1.16 0.57 -3.51
CA VAL A 60 -1.04 0.18 -2.11
C VAL A 60 -1.77 1.24 -1.29
N TRP A 61 -2.56 0.76 -0.34
CA TRP A 61 -3.22 1.59 0.66
C TRP A 61 -2.62 1.28 2.03
N VAL A 62 -2.42 2.32 2.84
CA VAL A 62 -1.94 2.19 4.21
C VAL A 62 -2.81 3.05 5.12
N ALA A 63 -3.31 2.45 6.19
CA ALA A 63 -3.85 3.16 7.34
C ALA A 63 -2.85 3.06 8.49
N ALA A 64 -2.63 4.14 9.22
CA ALA A 64 -1.65 4.20 10.30
C ALA A 64 -2.12 5.09 11.45
N ALA A 65 -1.65 4.76 12.65
CA ALA A 65 -1.76 5.55 13.87
C ALA A 65 -0.38 5.63 14.55
N SER A 66 -0.14 6.71 15.30
CA SER A 66 1.09 6.86 16.09
C SER A 66 0.99 6.07 17.39
N ARG A 67 2.04 5.35 17.74
CA ARG A 67 2.18 4.68 19.05
C ARG A 67 3.05 5.51 19.99
N GLN A 68 2.90 5.27 21.29
CA GLN A 68 3.71 5.93 22.32
C GLN A 68 5.04 5.21 22.60
N ASP A 69 5.20 4.00 22.08
CA ASP A 69 6.41 3.20 22.16
C ASP A 69 7.28 3.37 20.89
N ARG A 70 8.41 2.65 20.84
CA ARG A 70 9.32 2.64 19.68
C ARG A 70 9.10 1.44 18.76
N GLN A 71 7.91 0.84 18.80
CA GLN A 71 7.59 -0.33 17.99
C GLN A 71 6.80 0.08 16.75
N VAL A 72 6.99 -0.69 15.69
CA VAL A 72 6.16 -0.65 14.49
C VAL A 72 5.54 -2.02 14.35
N VAL A 73 4.22 -2.06 14.35
CA VAL A 73 3.46 -3.30 14.10
C VAL A 73 2.72 -3.10 12.80
N ILE A 74 2.89 -4.03 11.87
CA ILE A 74 2.34 -3.93 10.52
C ILE A 74 1.47 -5.16 10.28
N HIS A 75 0.27 -4.96 9.71
CA HIS A 75 -0.55 -6.06 9.22
C HIS A 75 -0.77 -5.92 7.71
N ALA A 76 -0.49 -6.98 6.97
CA ALA A 76 -0.67 -7.04 5.53
C ALA A 76 -2.01 -7.71 5.19
N LEU A 77 -3.02 -6.91 4.86
CA LEU A 77 -4.40 -7.39 4.58
C LEU A 77 -4.49 -8.44 3.47
N ASP A 78 -3.61 -8.38 2.45
CA ASP A 78 -3.58 -9.33 1.34
C ASP A 78 -3.04 -10.71 1.73
N PHE A 79 -2.32 -10.79 2.85
CA PHE A 79 -1.68 -12.02 3.33
C PHE A 79 -2.27 -12.49 4.66
N GLY A 80 -2.96 -11.61 5.41
CA GLY A 80 -3.44 -11.91 6.75
C GLY A 80 -2.31 -12.10 7.76
N GLU A 81 -1.15 -11.49 7.53
CA GLU A 81 0.06 -11.66 8.33
C GLU A 81 0.41 -10.35 9.06
N SER A 82 0.95 -10.48 10.28
CA SER A 82 1.45 -9.36 11.07
C SER A 82 2.94 -9.52 11.39
N VAL A 83 3.66 -8.41 11.43
CA VAL A 83 5.07 -8.31 11.87
C VAL A 83 5.27 -7.16 12.85
#